data_AF-A0A949HRS4-F1
#
_entry.id   AF-A0A949HRS4-F1
#
_cell.length_a   1.000
_cell.length_b   1.000
_cell.length_c   1.000
_cell.angle_alpha   90.00
_cell.angle_beta   90.00
_cell.angle_gamma   90.00
#
_symmetry.space_group_name_H-M   'P 1'
#
loop_
_entity.id
_entity.type
_entity.pdbx_description
1 polymer ?
#
loop_
_entity_poly.entity_id
_entity_poly.type
_entity_poly.pdbx_seq_one_letter_code
_entity_poly.pdbx_strand_id
1 'polypeptide(L)'
;MTVSGHISPRDLTSFKPHTYPSGQPFYPGEPVTAFVRVPSTAQQIAMTVNQGGEYPQLNADPGETVEVLLGFSQTEPGSPVALSAQDGGVLDDGKRTAALILDKNRQVAFSFKLTPNPYRLVSGKITWDHGALLMFSAHRA
;
A
#
# COMPACT_ATOMS: atom_id res chain seq x y z
N MET A 1 -40.37 -1.03 15.82
CA MET A 1 -39.07 -1.68 15.61
C MET A 1 -38.30 -0.85 14.61
N THR A 2 -37.29 -0.11 15.06
CA THR A 2 -36.42 0.68 14.18
C THR A 2 -35.03 0.65 14.80
N VAL A 3 -34.10 -0.06 14.19
CA VAL A 3 -32.69 -0.07 14.59
C VAL A 3 -32.00 1.02 13.75
N SER A 4 -31.74 2.16 14.37
CA SER A 4 -30.87 3.19 13.81
C SER A 4 -29.42 2.82 14.13
N GLY A 5 -28.72 2.23 13.16
CA GLY A 5 -27.29 2.03 13.24
C GLY A 5 -26.57 3.36 13.09
N HIS A 6 -26.10 3.93 14.20
CA HIS A 6 -25.12 5.01 14.18
C HIS A 6 -23.82 4.48 13.59
N ILE A 7 -23.40 5.07 12.48
CA ILE A 7 -22.06 4.88 11.92
C ILE A 7 -21.14 5.72 12.81
N SER A 8 -20.37 5.07 13.69
CA SER A 8 -19.36 5.77 14.49
C SER A 8 -18.37 6.47 13.56
N PRO A 9 -18.07 7.76 13.75
CA PRO A 9 -17.00 8.42 13.02
C PRO A 9 -15.71 7.65 13.31
N ARG A 10 -15.04 7.16 12.26
CA ARG A 10 -13.73 6.51 12.38
C ARG A 10 -12.82 7.44 13.17
N ASP A 11 -12.38 6.97 14.32
CA ASP A 11 -11.51 7.70 15.22
C ASP A 11 -10.13 7.86 14.55
N LEU A 12 -9.95 8.97 13.84
CA LEU A 12 -8.69 9.36 13.20
C LEU A 12 -7.62 9.77 14.23
N THR A 13 -7.95 9.79 15.53
CA THR A 13 -7.00 10.19 16.59
C THR A 13 -6.01 9.09 16.97
N SER A 14 -6.21 7.86 16.50
CA SER A 14 -5.24 6.76 16.72
C SER A 14 -4.03 6.83 15.78
N PHE A 15 -3.96 7.82 14.89
CA PHE A 15 -2.78 8.06 14.08
C PHE A 15 -1.70 8.69 14.97
N LYS A 16 -0.90 7.85 15.63
CA LYS A 16 0.32 8.32 16.29
C LYS A 16 1.26 8.82 15.18
N PRO A 17 1.74 10.07 15.23
CA PRO A 17 2.82 10.49 14.35
C PRO A 17 3.98 9.52 14.58
N HIS A 18 4.31 8.73 13.56
CA HIS A 18 5.55 7.98 13.60
C HIS A 18 6.68 9.00 13.48
N THR A 19 7.48 9.12 14.53
CA THR A 19 8.70 9.93 14.48
C THR A 19 9.67 9.23 13.55
N TYR A 20 9.76 9.69 12.31
CA TYR A 20 10.68 9.12 11.33
C TYR A 20 12.14 9.38 11.75
N PRO A 21 13.02 8.37 11.74
CA PRO A 21 14.45 8.60 11.91
C PRO A 21 14.95 9.49 10.77
N SER A 22 15.94 10.34 11.06
CA SER A 22 16.47 11.31 10.09
C SER A 22 17.13 10.60 8.90
N GLY A 23 16.47 10.69 7.74
CA GLY A 23 16.97 10.26 6.44
C GLY A 23 16.25 11.02 5.32
N GLN A 24 16.68 12.28 5.11
CA GLN A 24 16.75 13.10 3.88
C GLN A 24 15.55 13.10 2.86
N PRO A 25 15.44 14.13 1.99
CA PRO A 25 14.14 14.65 1.56
C PRO A 25 13.41 13.70 0.63
N PHE A 26 12.19 13.45 1.04
CA PHE A 26 11.17 12.83 0.26
C PHE A 26 10.68 13.79 -0.83
N TYR A 27 10.53 13.32 -2.09
CA TYR A 27 10.17 14.17 -3.23
C TYR A 27 8.66 14.10 -3.53
N PRO A 28 7.87 15.12 -3.17
CA PRO A 28 6.43 15.10 -3.39
C PRO A 28 6.11 15.07 -4.89
N GLY A 29 5.22 14.17 -5.31
CA GLY A 29 4.76 14.09 -6.69
C GLY A 29 5.74 13.41 -7.65
N GLU A 30 6.80 12.75 -7.14
CA GLU A 30 7.66 11.95 -8.01
C GLU A 30 6.89 10.76 -8.62
N PRO A 31 7.27 10.31 -9.82
CA PRO A 31 6.70 9.10 -10.40
C PRO A 31 7.17 7.87 -9.62
N VAL A 32 6.24 7.19 -8.94
CA VAL A 32 6.51 5.90 -8.27
C VAL A 32 6.02 4.76 -9.14
N THR A 33 6.94 3.87 -9.50
CA THR A 33 6.62 2.65 -10.26
C THR A 33 6.31 1.52 -9.29
N ALA A 34 5.40 0.64 -9.67
CA ALA A 34 5.13 -0.61 -8.98
C ALA A 34 5.30 -1.78 -9.95
N PHE A 35 6.03 -2.80 -9.54
CA PHE A 35 6.02 -4.10 -10.19
C PHE A 35 5.24 -5.04 -9.29
N VAL A 36 4.13 -5.55 -9.81
CA VAL A 36 3.23 -6.42 -9.06
C VAL A 36 3.22 -7.79 -9.71
N ARG A 37 3.42 -8.83 -8.91
CA ARG A 37 3.29 -10.22 -9.36
C ARG A 37 2.11 -10.87 -8.66
N VAL A 38 1.17 -11.34 -9.47
CA VAL A 38 -0.01 -12.08 -9.01
C VAL A 38 0.20 -13.56 -9.37
N PRO A 39 0.42 -14.47 -8.39
CA PRO A 39 0.74 -15.87 -8.68
C PRO A 39 -0.27 -16.61 -9.56
N SER A 40 -1.57 -16.41 -9.33
CA SER A 40 -2.71 -17.08 -9.96
C SER A 40 -2.80 -16.80 -11.45
N THR A 41 -2.36 -15.62 -11.89
CA THR A 41 -2.36 -15.21 -13.29
C THR A 41 -0.99 -15.39 -13.95
N ALA A 42 0.05 -15.70 -13.16
CA ALA A 42 1.46 -15.61 -13.55
C ALA A 42 1.84 -14.26 -14.19
N GLN A 43 1.01 -13.23 -14.01
CA GLN A 43 1.25 -11.91 -14.57
C GLN A 43 2.19 -11.13 -13.67
N GLN A 44 3.20 -10.53 -14.29
CA GLN A 44 4.01 -9.49 -13.71
C GLN A 44 3.67 -8.19 -14.43
N ILE A 45 3.15 -7.23 -13.68
CA ILE A 45 2.59 -5.99 -14.23
C ILE A 45 3.41 -4.82 -13.69
N ALA A 46 3.96 -4.02 -14.60
CA ALA A 46 4.53 -2.72 -14.27
C ALA A 46 3.41 -1.67 -14.29
N MET A 47 3.33 -0.88 -13.23
CA MET A 47 2.26 0.08 -13.01
C MET A 47 2.85 1.42 -12.59
N THR A 48 2.20 2.50 -12.99
CA THR A 48 2.46 3.84 -12.51
C THR A 48 1.21 4.40 -11.87
N VAL A 49 1.39 5.29 -10.90
CA VAL A 49 0.26 6.04 -10.33
C VAL A 49 -0.33 6.99 -11.36
N ASN A 50 -1.66 7.17 -11.31
CA ASN A 50 -2.35 8.22 -12.06
C ASN A 50 -2.14 9.60 -11.41
N GLN A 51 -2.76 10.65 -11.98
CA GLN A 51 -2.67 12.03 -11.44
C GLN A 51 -3.20 12.17 -9.99
N GLY A 52 -4.03 11.23 -9.52
CA GLY A 52 -4.54 11.18 -8.15
C GLY A 52 -3.69 10.34 -7.19
N GLY A 53 -2.54 9.81 -7.65
CA GLY A 53 -1.67 8.95 -6.85
C GLY A 53 -2.13 7.49 -6.78
N GLU A 54 -3.06 7.06 -7.64
CA GLU A 54 -3.66 5.73 -7.57
C GLU A 54 -3.09 4.79 -8.63
N TYR A 55 -2.77 3.56 -8.23
CA TYR A 55 -2.43 2.48 -9.14
C TYR A 55 -3.69 1.85 -9.73
N PRO A 56 -3.64 1.35 -10.98
CA PRO A 56 -4.72 0.56 -11.54
C PRO A 56 -5.11 -0.64 -10.65
N GLN A 57 -6.36 -1.07 -10.74
CA GLN A 57 -6.82 -2.27 -10.03
C GLN A 57 -6.32 -3.53 -10.71
N LEU A 58 -5.95 -4.53 -9.91
CA LEU A 58 -5.54 -5.85 -10.37
C LEU A 58 -6.48 -6.92 -9.83
N ASN A 59 -6.77 -7.92 -10.65
CA ASN A 59 -7.45 -9.12 -10.18
C ASN A 59 -6.46 -10.04 -9.46
N ALA A 60 -6.87 -10.59 -8.32
CA ALA A 60 -6.17 -11.62 -7.57
C ALA A 60 -7.20 -12.58 -6.95
N ASP A 61 -6.80 -13.82 -6.68
CA ASP A 61 -7.70 -14.80 -6.07
C ASP A 61 -7.86 -14.56 -4.56
N PRO A 62 -9.01 -14.91 -3.96
CA PRO A 62 -9.18 -14.75 -2.52
C PRO A 62 -8.18 -15.58 -1.71
N GLY A 63 -7.54 -14.97 -0.71
CA GLY A 63 -6.51 -15.64 0.10
C GLY A 63 -5.10 -15.61 -0.50
N GLU A 64 -4.97 -15.09 -1.73
CA GLU A 64 -3.70 -15.01 -2.45
C GLU A 64 -2.75 -13.96 -1.85
N THR A 65 -1.45 -14.23 -1.96
CA THR A 65 -0.39 -13.28 -1.64
C THR A 65 0.16 -12.69 -2.93
N VAL A 66 0.08 -11.38 -3.05
CA VAL A 66 0.62 -10.59 -4.15
C VAL A 66 1.98 -10.02 -3.75
N GLU A 67 2.99 -10.19 -4.59
CA GLU A 67 4.32 -9.62 -4.37
C GLU A 67 4.39 -8.23 -5.03
N VAL A 68 4.84 -7.22 -4.29
CA VAL A 68 4.93 -5.84 -4.78
C VAL A 68 6.34 -5.30 -4.57
N LEU A 69 6.92 -4.77 -5.65
CA LEU A 69 8.17 -4.02 -5.64
C LEU A 69 7.89 -2.59 -6.09
N LEU A 70 8.17 -1.61 -5.24
CA LEU A 70 8.02 -0.20 -5.56
C LEU A 70 9.38 0.41 -5.89
N GLY A 71 9.41 1.27 -6.91
CA GLY A 71 10.59 2.03 -7.31
C GLY A 71 10.34 3.53 -7.18
N PHE A 72 11.25 4.19 -6.49
CA PHE A 72 11.29 5.64 -6.33
C PHE A 72 12.41 6.20 -7.21
N SER A 73 12.11 7.25 -7.97
CA SER A 73 13.01 7.82 -8.96
C SER A 73 13.98 8.84 -8.36
N GLN A 74 13.54 9.55 -7.32
CA GLN A 74 14.21 10.69 -6.72
C GLN A 74 14.43 10.53 -5.21
N THR A 75 13.50 9.91 -4.48
CA THR A 75 13.67 9.70 -3.01
C THR A 75 14.95 8.94 -2.71
N GLU A 76 15.70 9.42 -1.72
CA GLU A 76 17.02 8.89 -1.39
C GLU A 76 16.95 7.46 -0.81
N PRO A 77 17.96 6.62 -1.09
CA PRO A 77 18.17 5.38 -0.33
C PRO A 77 18.22 5.63 1.17
N GLY A 78 17.63 4.74 1.96
CA GLY A 78 17.56 4.89 3.41
C GLY A 78 16.35 5.70 3.90
N SER A 79 15.61 6.37 3.01
CA SER A 79 14.39 7.06 3.43
C SER A 79 13.28 6.07 3.81
N PRO A 80 12.51 6.36 4.88
CA PRO A 80 11.41 5.52 5.31
C PRO A 80 10.17 5.69 4.42
N VAL A 81 9.48 4.57 4.19
CA VAL A 81 8.22 4.48 3.45
C VAL A 81 7.20 3.80 4.36
N ALA A 82 6.10 4.49 4.66
CA ALA A 82 5.00 3.93 5.43
C ALA A 82 4.04 3.18 4.50
N LEU A 83 3.73 1.94 4.87
CA LEU A 83 2.73 1.10 4.21
C LEU A 83 1.53 0.91 5.13
N SER A 84 0.35 0.89 4.53
CA SER A 84 -0.90 0.51 5.16
C SER A 84 -1.68 -0.45 4.27
N ALA A 85 -2.06 -1.61 4.80
CA ALA A 85 -3.00 -2.54 4.20
C ALA A 85 -4.42 -2.27 4.72
N GLN A 86 -5.39 -2.23 3.80
CA GLN A 86 -6.76 -1.82 4.06
C GLN A 86 -7.78 -2.76 3.41
N ASP A 87 -9.05 -2.53 3.76
CA ASP A 87 -10.27 -3.09 3.18
C ASP A 87 -10.38 -4.61 3.08
N GLY A 88 -9.41 -5.37 3.57
CA GLY A 88 -9.38 -6.83 3.45
C GLY A 88 -7.99 -7.40 3.21
N GLY A 89 -6.93 -6.59 3.20
CA GLY A 89 -5.56 -7.06 3.10
C GLY A 89 -4.79 -7.08 4.42
N VAL A 90 -3.72 -7.86 4.45
CA VAL A 90 -2.67 -7.83 5.46
C VAL A 90 -1.30 -7.92 4.80
N LEU A 91 -0.27 -7.41 5.47
CA LEU A 91 1.13 -7.57 5.08
C LEU A 91 1.69 -8.91 5.57
N ASP A 92 2.93 -9.23 5.19
CA ASP A 92 3.59 -10.52 5.43
C ASP A 92 3.49 -11.07 6.87
N ASP A 93 3.57 -10.19 7.87
CA ASP A 93 3.51 -10.54 9.30
C ASP A 93 2.09 -10.51 9.89
N GLY A 94 1.07 -10.42 9.03
CA GLY A 94 -0.33 -10.27 9.41
C GLY A 94 -0.70 -8.85 9.88
N LYS A 95 0.24 -7.90 9.92
CA LYS A 95 -0.06 -6.52 10.30
C LYS A 95 -0.74 -5.77 9.15
N ARG A 96 -1.35 -4.65 9.53
CA ARG A 96 -1.96 -3.70 8.59
C ARG A 96 -1.09 -2.50 8.29
N THR A 97 0.06 -2.37 8.93
CA THR A 97 0.97 -1.25 8.72
C THR A 97 2.41 -1.71 8.86
N ALA A 98 3.30 -1.16 8.03
CA ALA A 98 4.74 -1.38 8.12
C ALA A 98 5.48 -0.08 7.79
N ALA A 99 6.69 0.07 8.34
CA ALA A 99 7.64 1.08 7.88
C ALA A 99 8.79 0.34 7.20
N LEU A 100 8.97 0.58 5.91
CA LEU A 100 10.05 0.01 5.12
C LEU A 100 11.11 1.07 4.86
N ILE A 101 12.33 0.63 4.57
CA ILE A 101 13.44 1.52 4.23
C ILE A 101 13.79 1.28 2.78
N LEU A 102 13.92 2.37 2.00
CA LEU A 102 14.39 2.27 0.62
C LEU A 102 15.78 1.66 0.57
N ASP A 103 15.96 0.64 -0.26
CA ASP A 103 17.26 0.03 -0.49
C ASP A 103 18.19 0.96 -1.28
N LYS A 104 19.42 0.50 -1.52
CA LYS A 104 20.42 1.22 -2.33
C LYS A 104 19.96 1.52 -3.77
N ASN A 105 18.95 0.81 -4.27
CA ASN A 105 18.37 0.99 -5.59
C ASN A 105 17.12 1.88 -5.57
N ARG A 106 16.77 2.47 -4.42
CA ARG A 106 15.54 3.25 -4.18
C ARG A 106 14.28 2.41 -4.35
N GLN A 107 14.32 1.18 -3.84
CA GLN A 107 13.22 0.23 -3.93
C GLN A 107 12.78 -0.26 -2.55
N VAL A 108 11.50 -0.60 -2.44
CA VAL A 108 10.95 -1.39 -1.32
C VAL A 108 10.14 -2.55 -1.87
N ALA A 109 10.33 -3.72 -1.27
CA ALA A 109 9.58 -4.93 -1.58
C ALA A 109 8.75 -5.36 -0.37
N PHE A 110 7.54 -5.84 -0.61
CA PHE A 110 6.67 -6.43 0.40
C PHE A 110 5.65 -7.35 -0.26
N SER A 111 5.04 -8.23 0.53
CA SER A 111 3.88 -8.98 0.06
C SER A 111 2.60 -8.51 0.74
N PHE A 112 1.53 -8.54 -0.06
CA PHE A 112 0.19 -8.16 0.33
C PHE A 112 -0.73 -9.37 0.18
N LYS A 113 -1.21 -9.89 1.30
CA LYS A 113 -2.12 -11.03 1.33
C LYS A 113 -3.56 -10.56 1.40
N LEU A 114 -4.37 -11.01 0.46
CA LEU A 114 -5.81 -10.82 0.50
C LEU A 114 -6.40 -11.74 1.57
N THR A 115 -7.30 -11.21 2.39
CA THR A 115 -8.11 -12.04 3.28
C THR A 115 -8.97 -12.97 2.41
N PRO A 116 -9.15 -14.23 2.78
CA PRO A 116 -10.06 -15.13 2.06
C PRO A 116 -11.46 -14.53 1.97
N ASN A 117 -12.11 -14.72 0.81
CA ASN A 117 -13.51 -14.43 0.46
C ASN A 117 -14.18 -13.22 1.19
N PRO A 118 -14.62 -12.15 0.52
CA PRO A 118 -14.95 -12.04 -0.92
C PRO A 118 -13.99 -11.16 -1.74
N TYR A 119 -12.76 -11.00 -1.28
CA TYR A 119 -11.79 -10.10 -1.91
C TYR A 119 -11.17 -10.70 -3.16
N ARG A 120 -11.21 -9.94 -4.26
CA ARG A 120 -10.71 -10.35 -5.58
C ARG A 120 -9.93 -9.27 -6.34
N LEU A 121 -9.89 -8.06 -5.79
CA LEU A 121 -9.22 -6.93 -6.41
C LEU A 121 -8.15 -6.38 -5.46
N VAL A 122 -7.02 -5.96 -6.02
CA VAL A 122 -5.97 -5.21 -5.31
C VAL A 122 -5.85 -3.84 -5.93
N SER A 123 -5.73 -2.81 -5.10
CA SER A 123 -5.44 -1.44 -5.52
C SER A 123 -4.41 -0.82 -4.60
N GLY A 124 -3.70 0.18 -5.09
CA GLY A 124 -2.73 0.95 -4.31
C GLY A 124 -2.97 2.45 -4.47
N LYS A 125 -2.70 3.22 -3.43
CA LYS A 125 -2.69 4.69 -3.46
C LYS A 125 -1.47 5.23 -2.74
N ILE A 126 -0.85 6.25 -3.30
CA ILE A 126 0.22 7.01 -2.67
C ILE A 126 -0.34 8.34 -2.22
N THR A 127 -0.05 8.67 -0.97
CA THR A 127 -0.31 9.99 -0.40
C THR A 127 1.00 10.54 0.12
N TRP A 128 1.19 11.82 -0.15
CA TRP A 128 2.39 12.56 0.19
C TRP A 128 2.10 13.44 1.41
N ASP A 129 1.73 12.83 2.55
CA ASP A 129 1.43 13.55 3.80
C ASP A 129 2.51 13.23 4.84
N HIS A 130 3.41 14.19 5.05
CA HIS A 130 4.57 14.09 5.96
C HIS A 130 5.55 12.93 5.66
N GLY A 131 5.47 12.33 4.45
CA GLY A 131 6.24 11.18 3.98
C GLY A 131 5.47 10.39 2.91
N ALA A 132 6.00 9.24 2.46
CA ALA A 132 5.24 8.30 1.61
C ALA A 132 4.35 7.48 2.51
N LEU A 133 3.03 7.70 2.43
CA LEU A 133 2.07 6.71 2.86
C LEU A 133 1.49 6.01 1.64
N LEU A 134 1.76 4.72 1.53
CA LEU A 134 1.10 3.86 0.56
C LEU A 134 -0.01 3.06 1.22
N MET A 135 -1.18 3.11 0.61
CA MET A 135 -2.36 2.35 1.03
C MET A 135 -2.63 1.28 -0.01
N PHE A 136 -2.58 0.01 0.39
CA PHE A 136 -3.00 -1.12 -0.45
C PHE A 136 -4.31 -1.69 0.07
N SER A 137 -5.33 -1.74 -0.78
CA SER A 137 -6.66 -2.22 -0.43
C SER A 137 -7.01 -3.47 -1.22
N ALA A 138 -7.66 -4.41 -0.54
CA ALA A 138 -8.34 -5.53 -1.18
C ALA A 138 -9.84 -5.20 -1.31
N HIS A 139 -10.42 -5.35 -2.51
CA HIS A 139 -11.83 -5.04 -2.75
C HIS A 139 -12.64 -6.27 -3.17
N ARG A 140 -13.96 -6.20 -2.93
CA ARG A 140 -14.91 -7.14 -3.51
C ARG A 140 -15.04 -6.80 -5.00
N ALA A 141 -15.03 -7.83 -5.85
CA ALA A 141 -15.37 -7.68 -7.27
C ALA A 141 -16.87 -7.43 -7.46
#